data_AF-A0A3B0VR13-F1
#
_entry.id   AF-A0A3B0VR13-F1
#
_cell.length_a   1.000
_cell.length_b   1.000
_cell.length_c   1.000
_cell.angle_alpha   90.00
_cell.angle_beta   90.00
_cell.angle_gamma   90.00
#
_symmetry.space_group_name_H-M   'P 1'
#
loop_
_entity.id
_entity.type
_entity.pdbx_description
1 polymer ?
#
loop_
_entity_poly.entity_id
_entity_poly.type
_entity_poly.pdbx_seq_one_letter_code
_entity_poly.pdbx_strand_id
1 'polypeptide(L)'
;MASTIQTSRILAIETSCDETAASVVENGRTILSNIIASQVDLHAQFGGVFPEVASRKHVEVIHAVVQQALQEAHMGLDDMDCI
;
A
#
# COMPACT_ATOMS: atom_id res chain seq x y z
N MET A 1 35.07 7.15 -12.04
CA MET A 1 33.79 6.61 -12.55
C MET A 1 32.84 6.60 -11.37
N ALA A 2 31.93 7.59 -11.29
CA ALA A 2 30.94 7.62 -10.22
C ALA A 2 30.01 6.42 -10.42
N SER A 3 29.92 5.55 -9.42
CA SER A 3 28.88 4.53 -9.35
C SER A 3 27.54 5.26 -9.31
N THR A 4 26.78 5.23 -10.39
CA THR A 4 25.39 5.66 -10.36
C THR A 4 24.68 4.72 -9.39
N ILE A 5 24.29 5.23 -8.22
CA ILE A 5 23.46 4.45 -7.30
C ILE A 5 22.17 4.18 -8.06
N GLN A 6 21.91 2.91 -8.36
CA GLN A 6 20.67 2.51 -8.99
C GLN A 6 19.53 2.80 -8.01
N THR A 7 18.61 3.66 -8.43
CA THR A 7 17.40 3.97 -7.67
C THR A 7 16.54 2.72 -7.59
N SER A 8 16.24 2.25 -6.37
CA SER A 8 15.35 1.13 -6.13
C SER A 8 13.96 1.63 -5.74
N ARG A 9 12.92 1.12 -6.39
CA ARG A 9 11.51 1.45 -6.13
C ARG A 9 10.77 0.22 -5.60
N ILE A 10 10.11 0.42 -4.47
CA ILE A 10 9.48 -0.64 -3.67
C ILE A 10 7.99 -0.36 -3.62
N LEU A 11 7.17 -1.34 -3.99
CA LEU A 11 5.72 -1.31 -3.74
C LEU A 11 5.43 -1.97 -2.39
N ALA A 12 5.37 -1.20 -1.32
CA ALA A 12 5.07 -1.73 0.01
C ALA A 12 3.55 -1.88 0.21
N ILE A 13 3.13 -3.03 0.74
CA ILE A 13 1.72 -3.36 1.04
C ILE A 13 1.58 -3.66 2.52
N GLU A 14 0.55 -3.10 3.17
CA GLU A 14 0.23 -3.35 4.58
C GLU A 14 -1.23 -3.78 4.74
N THR A 15 -1.44 -4.97 5.32
CA THR A 15 -2.76 -5.60 5.55
C THR A 15 -2.80 -6.40 6.86
N SER A 16 -2.13 -5.93 7.91
CA SER A 16 -1.96 -6.71 9.15
C SER A 16 -3.19 -6.69 10.07
N CYS A 17 -3.97 -5.60 10.08
CA CYS A 17 -5.11 -5.39 11.00
C CYS A 17 -6.38 -4.94 10.27
N ASP A 18 -6.74 -3.66 10.32
CA ASP A 18 -7.99 -3.11 9.79
C ASP A 18 -7.76 -2.00 8.75
N GLU A 19 -6.53 -1.83 8.29
CA GLU A 19 -6.19 -0.96 7.17
C GLU A 19 -5.66 -1.76 5.99
N THR A 20 -6.00 -1.34 4.78
CA THR A 20 -5.32 -1.77 3.56
C THR A 20 -4.56 -0.59 3.03
N ALA A 21 -3.23 -0.69 2.99
CA ALA A 21 -2.39 0.39 2.49
C ALA A 21 -1.42 -0.09 1.41
N ALA A 22 -1.10 0.81 0.50
CA ALA A 22 -0.03 0.63 -0.48
C ALA A 22 0.75 1.94 -0.64
N SER A 23 2.07 1.82 -0.79
CA SER A 23 2.96 2.95 -0.99
C SER A 23 4.05 2.62 -1.99
N VAL A 24 4.46 3.62 -2.78
CA VAL A 24 5.68 3.55 -3.57
C VAL A 24 6.80 4.22 -2.79
N VAL A 25 7.84 3.48 -2.47
CA VAL A 25 9.00 3.96 -1.69
C VAL A 25 10.27 3.87 -2.52
N GLU A 26 10.99 4.98 -2.60
CA GLU A 26 12.29 5.07 -3.26
C GLU A 26 13.41 4.89 -2.23
N ASN A 27 14.31 3.94 -2.51
CA ASN A 27 15.50 3.59 -1.72
C ASN A 27 15.20 3.35 -0.22
N GLY A 28 13.98 2.87 0.09
CA GLY A 28 13.51 2.63 1.46
C GLY A 28 13.41 3.89 2.34
N ARG A 29 13.48 5.09 1.77
CA ARG A 29 13.60 6.35 2.53
C ARG A 29 12.65 7.44 2.08
N THR A 30 12.35 7.51 0.79
CA THR A 30 11.49 8.55 0.23
C THR A 30 10.16 7.93 -0.15
N ILE A 31 9.07 8.43 0.41
CA ILE A 31 7.72 8.00 0.06
C ILE A 31 7.26 8.85 -1.13
N LEU A 32 6.96 8.21 -2.26
CA LEU A 32 6.45 8.85 -3.47
C LEU A 32 4.91 8.90 -3.48
N SER A 33 4.26 7.92 -2.85
CA SER A 33 2.82 7.87 -2.64
C SER A 33 2.47 7.04 -1.41
N ASN A 34 1.32 7.29 -0.79
CA ASN A 34 0.86 6.52 0.36
C ASN A 34 -0.67 6.54 0.46
N ILE A 35 -1.30 5.44 0.09
CA ILE A 35 -2.76 5.28 0.10
C ILE A 35 -3.16 4.39 1.27
N ILE A 36 -4.16 4.82 2.04
CA ILE A 36 -4.69 4.07 3.17
C ILE A 36 -6.21 3.97 3.04
N ALA A 37 -6.73 2.75 3.01
CA ALA A 37 -8.15 2.44 3.13
C ALA A 37 -8.42 1.88 4.54
N SER A 38 -8.93 2.73 5.43
CA SER A 38 -9.28 2.37 6.81
C SER A 38 -10.65 1.68 6.89
N GLN A 39 -10.78 0.74 7.83
CA GLN A 39 -12.03 0.02 8.11
C GLN A 39 -12.63 0.38 9.48
N VAL A 40 -12.18 1.46 10.12
CA VAL A 40 -12.62 1.86 11.48
C VAL A 40 -14.15 1.93 11.58
N ASP A 41 -14.83 2.58 10.64
CA ASP A 41 -16.29 2.72 10.64
C ASP A 41 -17.00 1.36 10.48
N LEU A 42 -16.40 0.44 9.72
CA LEU A 42 -16.94 -0.90 9.52
C LEU A 42 -16.87 -1.73 10.81
N HIS A 43 -15.79 -1.56 11.59
CA HIS A 43 -15.58 -2.28 12.84
C HIS A 43 -16.25 -1.63 14.07
N ALA A 44 -16.62 -0.35 13.96
CA ALA A 44 -17.28 0.39 15.04
C ALA A 44 -18.57 -0.31 15.54
N GLN A 45 -19.33 -0.94 14.65
CA GLN A 45 -20.55 -1.68 15.01
C GLN A 45 -20.30 -2.94 15.85
N PHE A 46 -19.08 -3.49 15.82
CA PHE A 46 -18.69 -4.70 16.55
C PHE A 46 -17.97 -4.37 17.87
N GLY A 47 -17.70 -3.08 18.14
CA GLY A 47 -16.95 -2.65 19.33
C GLY A 47 -15.46 -3.01 19.28
N GLY A 48 -14.92 -3.33 18.11
CA GLY A 48 -13.53 -3.74 17.89
C GLY A 48 -13.35 -4.42 16.54
N VAL A 49 -12.10 -4.73 16.19
CA VAL A 49 -11.77 -5.38 14.91
C VAL A 49 -12.35 -6.78 14.85
N PHE A 50 -13.17 -7.06 13.84
CA PHE A 50 -13.69 -8.39 13.57
C PHE A 50 -12.87 -9.06 12.45
N PRO A 51 -12.04 -10.09 12.75
CA PRO A 51 -11.02 -10.57 11.81
C PRO A 51 -11.55 -11.06 10.45
N GLU A 52 -12.69 -11.75 10.43
CA GLU A 52 -13.29 -12.26 9.18
C GLU A 52 -13.71 -11.12 8.24
N VAL A 53 -14.31 -10.07 8.80
CA VAL A 53 -14.71 -8.89 8.01
C VAL A 53 -13.49 -8.11 7.55
N ALA A 54 -12.45 -8.00 8.38
CA ALA A 54 -11.22 -7.33 7.99
C ALA A 54 -10.53 -8.02 6.81
N SER A 55 -10.38 -9.35 6.87
CA SER A 55 -9.79 -10.15 5.80
C SER A 55 -10.51 -9.96 4.47
N ARG A 56 -11.86 -10.03 4.47
CA ARG A 56 -12.67 -9.79 3.27
C ARG A 56 -12.46 -8.39 2.72
N LYS A 57 -12.42 -7.40 3.60
CA LYS A 57 -12.30 -6.02 3.18
C LYS A 57 -10.94 -5.71 2.56
N HIS A 58 -9.85 -6.33 3.02
CA HIS A 58 -8.54 -6.26 2.35
C HIS A 58 -8.63 -6.75 0.90
N VAL A 59 -9.24 -7.92 0.67
CA VAL A 59 -9.37 -8.50 -0.68
C VAL A 59 -10.19 -7.59 -1.61
N GLU A 60 -11.24 -6.96 -1.09
CA GLU A 60 -12.09 -6.05 -1.88
C GLU A 60 -11.35 -4.80 -2.37
N VAL A 61 -10.45 -4.25 -1.55
CA VAL A 61 -9.88 -2.91 -1.82
C VAL A 61 -8.42 -2.94 -2.28
N ILE A 62 -7.69 -4.04 -2.11
CA ILE A 62 -6.24 -4.10 -2.39
C ILE A 62 -5.90 -3.65 -3.80
N HIS A 63 -6.67 -4.07 -4.81
CA HIS A 63 -6.43 -3.65 -6.20
C HIS A 63 -6.57 -2.14 -6.37
N ALA A 64 -7.62 -1.54 -5.80
CA ALA A 64 -7.86 -0.10 -5.90
C ALA A 64 -6.77 0.70 -5.18
N VAL A 65 -6.37 0.26 -3.99
CA VAL A 65 -5.32 0.90 -3.17
C VAL A 65 -3.97 0.86 -3.89
N VAL A 66 -3.58 -0.28 -4.46
CA VAL A 66 -2.33 -0.41 -5.24
C VAL A 66 -2.37 0.46 -6.50
N GLN A 67 -3.48 0.45 -7.25
CA GLN A 67 -3.63 1.28 -8.46
C GLN A 67 -3.53 2.77 -8.14
N GLN A 68 -4.17 3.23 -7.06
CA GLN A 68 -4.08 4.62 -6.61
C GLN A 68 -2.65 4.99 -6.20
N ALA A 69 -1.93 4.10 -5.49
CA ALA A 69 -0.55 4.36 -5.08
C ALA A 69 0.38 4.53 -6.29
N LEU A 70 0.24 3.67 -7.31
CA LEU A 70 0.99 3.79 -8.55
C LEU A 70 0.63 5.06 -9.33
N GLN A 71 -0.66 5.40 -9.38
CA GLN A 71 -1.14 6.60 -10.07
C GLN A 71 -0.64 7.90 -9.41
N GLU A 72 -0.67 8.00 -8.07
CA GLU A 72 -0.14 9.14 -7.33
C GLU A 72 1.38 9.26 -7.45
N ALA A 73 2.09 8.14 -7.55
CA ALA A 73 3.53 8.13 -7.80
C ALA A 73 3.90 8.41 -9.28
N HIS A 74 2.90 8.49 -10.18
CA HIS A 74 3.08 8.59 -11.62
C HIS A 74 3.92 7.45 -12.22
N MET A 75 3.68 6.21 -11.77
CA MET A 75 4.43 5.01 -12.14
C MET A 75 3.50 3.86 -12.56
N GLY A 76 4.04 2.91 -13.32
CA GLY A 76 3.42 1.61 -13.60
C GLY A 76 4.00 0.50 -12.74
N LEU A 77 3.43 -0.70 -12.84
CA LEU A 77 3.94 -1.89 -12.15
C LEU A 77 5.37 -2.25 -12.62
N ASP A 78 5.65 -2.03 -13.90
CA ASP A 78 6.95 -2.32 -14.53
C ASP A 78 8.09 -1.39 -14.05
N ASP A 79 7.76 -0.31 -13.33
CA ASP A 79 8.74 0.59 -12.72
C ASP A 79 9.23 0.10 -11.35
N MET A 80 8.63 -0.94 -10.76
CA MET A 80 8.95 -1.45 -9.43
C MET A 80 10.04 -2.53 -9.47
N ASP A 81 11.01 -2.44 -8.56
CA ASP A 81 12.08 -3.42 -8.43
C ASP A 81 11.73 -4.52 -7.42
N CYS A 82 10.86 -4.22 -6.45
CA CYS A 82 10.39 -5.16 -5.45
C CYS A 82 9.00 -4.81 -4.90
N ILE A 83 8.41 -5.80 -4.23
CA ILE A 83 7.16 -5.74 -3.48
C ILE A 83 7.48 -6.16 -2.04
#